data_AF-A0A5B8XRF3-F1
#
_entry.id   AF-A0A5B8XRF3-F1
#
_cell.length_a   1.000
_cell.length_b   1.000
_cell.length_c   1.000
_cell.angle_alpha   90.00
_cell.angle_beta   90.00
_cell.angle_gamma   90.00
#
_symmetry.space_group_name_H-M   'P 1'
#
loop_
_entity.id
_entity.type
_entity.pdbx_description
1 polymer ?
#
loop_
_entity_poly.entity_id
_entity_poly.type
_entity_poly.pdbx_seq_one_letter_code
_entity_poly.pdbx_strand_id
1 'polypeptide(L)'
;MNSLCQILPHLCVFLVFPSDVPHQLHPTWSQNGQTIKPAVDVHLSEDGRRGFLSFETPHTKWNSRVYGMWKAEIADLNSDGFHEVVLGVWTRVKRHDEPLPARAIWVLEWRDGGLREVWRGSAMALPLKDFRVEENTVWTTECKAKTCFKVENRWTGFGFMPVSRTRDPSRDRPAAW
;
A
#
# COMPACT_ATOMS: atom_id res chain seq x y z
N MET A 1 1.82 20.30 19.94
CA MET A 1 2.65 19.64 20.98
C MET A 1 1.86 19.64 22.28
N ASN A 2 1.36 18.50 22.74
CA ASN A 2 0.93 18.29 24.12
C ASN A 2 1.30 16.87 24.50
N SER A 3 2.26 16.76 25.41
CA SER A 3 2.79 15.51 25.96
C SER A 3 2.13 15.30 27.32
N LEU A 4 1.40 14.20 27.50
CA LEU A 4 0.97 13.74 28.81
C LEU A 4 1.51 12.31 28.97
N CYS A 5 2.65 12.22 29.64
CA CYS A 5 3.25 10.98 30.09
C CYS A 5 3.32 11.06 31.61
N GLN A 6 2.44 10.34 32.31
CA GLN A 6 2.65 10.04 33.72
C GLN A 6 2.49 8.53 33.96
N ILE A 7 3.65 7.93 34.25
CA ILE A 7 3.89 6.79 35.13
C ILE A 7 3.58 5.40 34.54
N LEU A 8 4.61 4.73 34.02
CA LEU A 8 5.03 3.33 34.32
C LEU A 8 6.36 3.02 33.56
N PRO A 9 7.40 2.43 34.19
CA PRO A 9 8.76 2.48 33.66
C PRO A 9 9.19 1.29 32.80
N HIS A 10 8.28 0.50 32.22
CA HIS A 10 8.66 -0.61 31.34
C HIS A 10 7.92 -0.56 29.99
N LEU A 11 8.69 -0.19 28.96
CA LEU A 11 8.41 -0.40 27.54
C LEU A 11 7.34 0.49 26.88
N CYS A 12 7.50 1.82 26.94
CA CYS A 12 6.94 2.69 25.90
C CYS A 12 7.89 2.70 24.69
N VAL A 13 7.65 1.81 23.72
CA VAL A 13 8.17 2.02 22.36
C VAL A 13 7.36 3.16 21.76
N PHE A 14 7.90 4.38 21.85
CA PHE A 14 7.39 5.51 21.08
C PHE A 14 7.62 5.20 19.61
N LEU A 15 6.57 4.78 18.91
CA LEU A 15 6.54 4.85 17.46
C LEU A 15 6.38 6.33 17.11
N VAL A 16 7.52 7.01 16.97
CA VAL A 16 7.56 8.34 16.37
C VAL A 16 7.36 8.12 14.87
N PHE A 17 6.36 8.80 14.29
CA PHE A 17 6.03 8.74 12.86
C PHE A 17 6.38 10.10 12.25
N PRO A 18 7.30 10.22 11.29
CA PRO A 18 7.83 11.50 10.86
C PRO A 18 7.03 11.99 9.64
N SER A 19 5.82 12.48 9.87
CA SER A 19 5.18 13.50 9.03
C SER A 19 3.89 13.93 9.73
N ASP A 20 3.80 15.19 10.15
CA ASP A 20 2.66 15.73 10.92
C ASP A 20 1.32 15.78 10.14
N VAL A 21 1.29 15.28 8.90
CA VAL A 21 0.06 15.08 8.14
C VAL A 21 0.05 13.66 7.58
N PRO A 22 -0.78 12.74 8.11
CA PRO A 22 -0.95 11.43 7.50
C PRO A 22 -1.46 11.57 6.07
N HIS A 23 -1.01 10.68 5.18
CA HIS A 23 -1.60 10.59 3.85
C HIS A 23 -3.03 10.08 4.02
N GLN A 24 -4.00 10.94 3.76
CA GLN A 24 -5.41 10.65 3.94
C GLN A 24 -6.02 10.10 2.65
N LEU A 25 -6.79 9.02 2.79
CA LEU A 25 -7.49 8.33 1.73
C LEU A 25 -9.00 8.39 2.03
N HIS A 26 -9.82 8.41 0.98
CA HIS A 26 -11.27 8.59 1.09
C HIS A 26 -12.05 7.50 0.35
N PRO A 27 -12.03 6.24 0.85
CA PRO A 27 -12.75 5.15 0.22
C PRO A 27 -14.27 5.28 0.42
N THR A 28 -14.99 4.53 -0.41
CA THR A 28 -16.42 4.23 -0.25
C THR A 28 -16.56 2.72 -0.11
N TRP A 29 -17.30 2.23 0.90
CA TRP A 29 -17.46 0.80 1.22
C TRP A 29 -18.90 0.43 1.58
N SER A 30 -19.21 -0.87 1.59
CA SER A 30 -20.47 -1.42 2.13
C SER A 30 -20.26 -2.03 3.51
N GLN A 31 -21.12 -1.70 4.46
CA GLN A 31 -21.19 -2.36 5.76
C GLN A 31 -22.65 -2.57 6.16
N ASN A 32 -23.06 -3.83 6.36
CA ASN A 32 -24.44 -4.19 6.73
C ASN A 32 -25.50 -3.61 5.77
N GLY A 33 -25.21 -3.57 4.47
CA GLY A 33 -26.09 -3.00 3.44
C GLY A 33 -26.11 -1.47 3.37
N GLN A 34 -25.29 -0.78 4.18
CA GLN A 34 -25.15 0.67 4.15
C GLN A 34 -23.83 1.09 3.51
N THR A 35 -23.85 2.16 2.72
CA THR A 35 -22.65 2.79 2.21
C THR A 35 -21.98 3.62 3.31
N ILE A 36 -20.69 3.39 3.53
CA ILE A 36 -19.85 4.16 4.45
C ILE A 36 -18.72 4.84 3.68
N LYS A 37 -18.28 6.01 4.17
CA LYS A 37 -17.17 6.80 3.62
C LYS A 37 -16.21 7.20 4.74
N PRO A 38 -15.39 6.26 5.25
CA PRO A 38 -14.48 6.57 6.34
C PRO A 38 -13.36 7.50 5.86
N ALA A 39 -12.86 8.33 6.77
CA ALA A 39 -11.54 8.92 6.64
C ALA A 39 -10.50 7.85 6.96
N VAL A 40 -9.51 7.65 6.09
CA VAL A 40 -8.46 6.66 6.28
C VAL A 40 -7.11 7.33 6.31
N ASP A 41 -6.42 7.25 7.43
CA ASP A 41 -5.07 7.80 7.60
C ASP A 41 -4.03 6.69 7.47
N VAL A 42 -3.00 6.94 6.66
CA VAL A 42 -1.85 6.05 6.51
C VAL A 42 -0.71 6.52 7.42
N HIS A 43 -0.30 5.65 8.34
CA HIS A 43 0.84 5.89 9.23
C HIS A 43 2.00 4.97 8.84
N LEU A 44 3.16 5.55 8.50
CA LEU A 44 4.37 4.82 8.11
C LEU A 44 5.50 5.13 9.09
N SER A 45 6.16 4.10 9.63
CA SER A 45 7.31 4.25 10.53
C SER A 45 8.45 5.02 9.86
N GLU A 46 9.33 5.64 10.65
CA GLU A 46 10.44 6.45 10.13
C GLU A 46 11.33 5.69 9.14
N ASP A 47 11.53 4.39 9.37
CA ASP A 47 12.31 3.52 8.49
C ASP A 47 11.59 3.13 7.18
N GLY A 48 10.32 3.48 7.03
CA GLY A 48 9.46 3.11 5.90
C GLY A 48 9.24 1.61 5.75
N ARG A 49 9.47 0.82 6.81
CA ARG A 49 9.37 -0.65 6.77
C ARG A 49 8.08 -1.19 7.35
N ARG A 50 7.36 -0.37 8.12
CA ARG A 50 6.12 -0.75 8.77
C ARG A 50 5.11 0.38 8.67
N GLY A 51 3.84 0.01 8.78
CA GLY A 51 2.77 0.98 8.85
C GLY A 51 1.46 0.35 9.25
N PHE A 52 0.48 1.19 9.54
CA PHE A 52 -0.90 0.79 9.76
C PHE A 52 -1.84 1.86 9.20
N LEU A 53 -3.08 1.45 8.98
CA LEU A 53 -4.18 2.31 8.57
C LEU A 53 -5.08 2.58 9.77
N SER A 54 -5.42 3.85 10.00
CA SER A 54 -6.44 4.29 10.95
C SER A 54 -7.71 4.66 10.19
N PHE A 55 -8.85 4.18 10.66
CA PHE A 55 -10.16 4.35 10.03
C PHE A 55 -11.05 5.14 10.97
N GLU A 56 -11.64 6.21 10.47
CA GLU A 56 -12.52 7.07 11.23
C GLU A 56 -13.85 7.26 10.52
N THR A 57 -14.93 6.94 11.23
CA THR A 57 -16.31 7.26 10.88
C THR A 57 -16.89 8.11 12.01
N PRO A 58 -18.06 8.76 11.82
CA PRO A 58 -18.71 9.51 12.89
C PRO A 58 -19.01 8.70 14.17
N HIS A 59 -19.04 7.37 14.07
CA HIS A 59 -19.48 6.49 15.16
C HIS A 59 -18.37 5.56 15.69
N THR A 60 -17.25 5.43 14.99
CA THR A 60 -16.23 4.43 15.30
C THR A 60 -14.87 4.85 14.77
N LYS A 61 -13.85 4.61 15.59
CA LYS A 61 -12.44 4.65 15.20
C LYS A 61 -11.84 3.27 15.36
N TRP A 62 -11.12 2.80 14.35
CA TRP A 62 -10.49 1.49 14.34
C TRP A 62 -9.11 1.55 13.69
N ASN A 63 -8.17 0.75 14.19
CA ASN A 63 -6.84 0.62 13.59
C ASN A 63 -6.67 -0.79 13.03
N SER A 64 -6.15 -0.87 11.82
CA SER A 64 -5.64 -2.14 11.30
C SER A 64 -4.44 -2.64 12.10
N ARG A 65 -4.09 -3.92 11.91
CA ARG A 65 -2.80 -4.45 12.38
C ARG A 65 -1.63 -3.72 11.69
N VAL A 66 -0.45 -3.82 12.29
CA VAL A 66 0.78 -3.33 11.66
C VAL A 66 1.18 -4.26 10.50
N TYR A 67 1.44 -3.67 9.36
CA TYR A 67 1.92 -4.33 8.15
C TYR A 67 3.37 -3.99 7.89
N GLY A 68 4.09 -4.90 7.22
CA GLY A 68 5.37 -4.58 6.59
C GLY A 68 5.15 -3.80 5.30
N MET A 69 4.73 -2.54 5.40
CA MET A 69 4.32 -1.70 4.27
C MET A 69 5.17 -0.44 4.13
N TRP A 70 5.20 0.10 2.91
CA TRP A 70 5.84 1.38 2.59
C TRP A 70 4.91 2.35 1.86
N LYS A 71 3.73 1.88 1.41
CA LYS A 71 2.75 2.70 0.69
C LYS A 71 1.34 2.09 0.77
N ALA A 72 0.32 2.93 0.69
CA ALA A 72 -1.07 2.55 0.47
C ALA A 72 -1.70 3.48 -0.58
N GLU A 73 -2.55 2.92 -1.42
CA GLU A 73 -3.39 3.61 -2.40
C GLU A 73 -4.81 3.01 -2.31
N ILE A 74 -5.81 3.69 -2.88
CA ILE A 74 -7.21 3.21 -2.91
C ILE A 74 -7.78 3.38 -4.31
N ALA A 75 -8.50 2.36 -4.80
CA ALA A 75 -9.25 2.42 -6.04
C ALA A 75 -10.35 1.36 -6.05
N ASP A 76 -11.43 1.60 -6.81
CA ASP A 76 -12.45 0.60 -7.13
C ASP A 76 -11.93 -0.29 -8.27
N LEU A 77 -11.26 -1.39 -7.90
CA LEU A 77 -10.55 -2.24 -8.86
C LEU A 77 -11.50 -3.13 -9.66
N ASN A 78 -12.65 -3.47 -9.07
CA ASN A 78 -13.60 -4.44 -9.60
C ASN A 78 -14.87 -3.78 -10.20
N SER A 79 -14.98 -2.45 -10.09
CA SER A 79 -16.11 -1.63 -10.55
C SER A 79 -17.44 -1.96 -9.87
N ASP A 80 -17.40 -2.35 -8.59
CA ASP A 80 -18.59 -2.61 -7.78
C ASP A 80 -19.10 -1.38 -7.00
N GLY A 81 -18.41 -0.24 -7.14
CA GLY A 81 -18.71 1.01 -6.44
C GLY A 81 -18.06 1.12 -5.06
N PHE A 82 -17.34 0.08 -4.62
CA PHE A 82 -16.58 0.05 -3.38
C PHE A 82 -15.09 -0.05 -3.67
N HIS A 83 -14.30 0.66 -2.88
CA HIS A 83 -12.87 0.73 -3.14
C HIS A 83 -12.11 -0.40 -2.45
N GLU A 84 -11.10 -0.96 -3.10
CA GLU A 84 -10.05 -1.74 -2.47
C GLU A 84 -8.91 -0.85 -1.93
N VAL A 85 -8.20 -1.38 -0.94
CA VAL A 85 -6.93 -0.85 -0.46
C VAL A 85 -5.79 -1.62 -1.10
N VAL A 86 -4.89 -0.89 -1.77
CA VAL A 86 -3.72 -1.46 -2.44
C VAL A 86 -2.46 -1.08 -1.68
N LEU A 87 -1.86 -2.05 -0.99
CA LEU A 87 -0.66 -1.86 -0.18
C LEU A 87 0.61 -2.21 -0.96
N GLY A 88 1.59 -1.32 -0.88
CA GLY A 88 2.99 -1.63 -1.17
C GLY A 88 3.64 -2.28 0.04
N VAL A 89 4.05 -3.53 -0.09
CA VAL A 89 4.60 -4.33 1.01
C VAL A 89 6.02 -4.79 0.77
N TRP A 90 6.72 -5.05 1.87
CA TRP A 90 8.00 -5.73 1.92
C TRP A 90 7.78 -7.24 2.06
N THR A 91 8.37 -8.03 1.15
CA THR A 91 8.27 -9.49 1.16
C THR A 91 9.64 -10.16 1.26
N ARG A 92 9.67 -11.33 1.90
CA ARG A 92 10.85 -12.21 1.96
C ARG A 92 10.79 -13.34 0.93
N VAL A 93 9.78 -13.34 0.06
CA VAL A 93 9.69 -14.30 -1.05
C VAL A 93 10.89 -14.09 -1.96
N LYS A 94 11.79 -15.08 -1.99
CA LYS A 94 13.04 -15.02 -2.75
C LYS A 94 12.73 -15.00 -4.25
N ARG A 95 13.28 -14.00 -4.94
CA ARG A 95 13.40 -14.00 -6.40
C ARG A 95 14.87 -14.19 -6.78
N HIS A 96 15.10 -14.76 -7.96
CA HIS A 96 16.45 -14.90 -8.48
C HIS A 96 17.07 -13.54 -8.88
N ASP A 97 16.25 -12.52 -9.13
CA ASP A 97 16.64 -11.24 -9.71
C ASP A 97 16.44 -10.03 -8.79
N GLU A 98 16.15 -10.24 -7.50
CA GLU A 98 15.97 -9.16 -6.53
C GLU A 98 16.59 -9.51 -5.16
N PRO A 99 17.37 -8.60 -4.54
CA PRO A 99 17.78 -8.76 -3.15
C PRO A 99 16.58 -8.69 -2.20
N LEU A 100 16.69 -9.37 -1.06
CA LEU A 100 15.66 -9.31 -0.02
C LEU A 100 15.89 -8.15 0.96
N PRO A 101 14.81 -7.53 1.51
CA PRO A 101 13.41 -7.78 1.18
C PRO A 101 13.01 -7.15 -0.17
N ALA A 102 12.21 -7.89 -0.94
CA ALA A 102 11.65 -7.42 -2.21
C ALA A 102 10.37 -6.61 -1.97
N ARG A 103 9.93 -5.85 -2.99
CA ARG A 103 8.65 -5.13 -2.96
C ARG A 103 7.56 -5.91 -3.70
N ALA A 104 6.35 -5.91 -3.14
CA ALA A 104 5.16 -6.51 -3.76
C ALA A 104 3.91 -5.65 -3.51
N ILE A 105 2.83 -5.99 -4.20
CA ILE A 105 1.50 -5.39 -4.01
C ILE A 105 0.61 -6.38 -3.27
N TRP A 106 -0.20 -5.86 -2.35
CA TRP A 106 -1.22 -6.59 -1.61
C TRP A 106 -2.54 -5.84 -1.67
N VAL A 107 -3.58 -6.49 -2.21
CA VAL A 107 -4.93 -5.95 -2.34
C VAL A 107 -5.79 -6.47 -1.20
N LEU A 108 -6.41 -5.53 -0.50
CA LEU A 108 -7.34 -5.75 0.59
C LEU A 108 -8.70 -5.12 0.24
N GLU A 109 -9.76 -5.75 0.69
CA GLU A 109 -11.13 -5.25 0.55
C GLU A 109 -11.78 -5.16 1.92
N TRP A 110 -12.71 -4.21 2.08
CA TRP A 110 -13.52 -4.13 3.28
C TRP A 110 -14.69 -5.12 3.21
N ARG A 111 -14.64 -6.16 4.04
CA ARG A 111 -15.71 -7.15 4.17
C ARG A 111 -15.96 -7.50 5.63
N ASP A 112 -17.22 -7.60 6.00
CA ASP A 112 -17.66 -7.99 7.35
C ASP A 112 -17.06 -7.13 8.48
N GLY A 113 -16.97 -5.82 8.24
CA GLY A 113 -16.47 -4.85 9.22
C GLY A 113 -14.94 -4.85 9.39
N GLY A 114 -14.19 -5.37 8.42
CA GLY A 114 -12.73 -5.28 8.45
C GLY A 114 -12.06 -5.56 7.10
N LEU A 115 -10.74 -5.38 7.06
CA LEU A 115 -9.94 -5.64 5.87
C LEU A 115 -9.70 -7.14 5.67
N ARG A 116 -10.01 -7.63 4.46
CA ARG A 116 -9.79 -9.01 4.03
C ARG A 116 -8.84 -9.03 2.84
N GLU A 117 -7.97 -10.03 2.81
CA GLU A 117 -7.10 -10.26 1.67
C GLU A 117 -7.90 -10.78 0.48
N VAL A 118 -7.79 -10.10 -0.65
CA VAL A 118 -8.35 -10.56 -1.93
C VAL A 118 -7.24 -11.12 -2.80
N TRP A 119 -6.08 -10.47 -2.78
CA TRP A 119 -4.91 -10.92 -3.53
C TRP A 119 -3.62 -10.42 -2.92
N ARG A 120 -2.66 -11.32 -2.76
CA ARG A 120 -1.29 -10.96 -2.39
C ARG A 120 -0.37 -11.39 -3.51
N GLY A 121 0.17 -10.41 -4.23
CA GLY A 121 1.02 -10.70 -5.36
C GLY A 121 2.30 -11.42 -4.97
N SER A 122 2.62 -12.47 -5.73
CA SER A 122 4.02 -12.70 -6.08
C SER A 122 4.50 -11.48 -6.86
N ALA A 123 5.76 -11.10 -6.63
CA ALA A 123 6.34 -9.88 -7.18
C ALA A 123 6.09 -9.69 -8.70
N MET A 124 6.01 -8.42 -9.11
CA MET A 124 5.74 -8.00 -10.48
C MET A 124 6.74 -8.57 -11.50
N ALA A 125 6.53 -8.35 -12.80
CA ALA A 125 7.40 -8.93 -13.82
C ALA A 125 8.89 -8.60 -13.59
N LEU A 126 9.20 -7.38 -13.14
CA LEU A 126 10.51 -6.95 -12.68
C LEU A 126 10.45 -6.41 -11.23
N PRO A 127 11.61 -6.22 -10.55
CA PRO A 127 11.64 -5.64 -9.21
C PRO A 127 10.88 -4.32 -9.11
N LEU A 128 9.83 -4.32 -8.28
CA LEU A 128 8.93 -3.18 -8.09
C LEU A 128 9.65 -2.03 -7.37
N LYS A 129 9.53 -0.81 -7.89
CA LYS A 129 10.01 0.41 -7.25
C LYS A 129 8.90 1.28 -6.72
N ASP A 130 7.85 1.49 -7.49
CA ASP A 130 6.72 2.29 -7.07
C ASP A 130 5.46 1.84 -7.80
N PHE A 131 4.30 2.27 -7.34
CA PHE A 131 3.05 2.11 -8.06
C PHE A 131 2.08 3.25 -7.76
N ARG A 132 1.09 3.43 -8.61
CA ARG A 132 -0.11 4.23 -8.37
C ARG A 132 -1.31 3.47 -8.91
N VAL A 133 -2.49 3.77 -8.38
CA VAL A 133 -3.72 3.06 -8.75
C VAL A 133 -4.75 4.08 -9.18
N GLU A 134 -5.48 3.75 -10.24
CA GLU A 134 -6.60 4.54 -10.75
C GLU A 134 -7.61 3.56 -11.36
N GLU A 135 -8.85 3.63 -10.87
CA GLU A 135 -9.92 2.68 -11.26
C GLU A 135 -9.43 1.22 -11.15
N ASN A 136 -9.55 0.44 -12.22
CA ASN A 136 -9.11 -0.96 -12.29
C ASN A 136 -7.64 -1.14 -12.71
N THR A 137 -6.86 -0.07 -12.73
CA THR A 137 -5.50 -0.06 -13.28
C THR A 137 -4.46 0.27 -12.22
N VAL A 138 -3.41 -0.56 -12.17
CA VAL A 138 -2.20 -0.29 -11.40
C VAL A 138 -1.06 0.01 -12.37
N TRP A 139 -0.54 1.22 -12.25
CA TRP A 139 0.67 1.64 -12.95
C TRP A 139 1.88 1.37 -12.07
N THR A 140 2.71 0.40 -12.42
CA THR A 140 3.94 0.07 -11.70
C THR A 140 5.15 0.74 -12.35
N THR A 141 6.10 1.16 -11.52
CA THR A 141 7.48 1.45 -11.93
C THR A 141 8.32 0.24 -11.55
N GLU A 142 8.85 -0.47 -12.55
CA GLU A 142 9.64 -1.67 -12.34
C GLU A 142 11.03 -1.50 -12.94
N CYS A 143 12.07 -1.87 -12.19
CA CYS A 143 13.45 -1.62 -12.62
C CYS A 143 14.33 -2.84 -12.43
N LYS A 144 15.13 -3.15 -13.45
CA LYS A 144 16.16 -4.20 -13.38
C LYS A 144 17.48 -3.62 -13.87
N ALA A 145 18.54 -3.85 -13.09
CA ALA A 145 19.82 -3.19 -13.26
C ALA A 145 19.66 -1.65 -13.34
N LYS A 146 20.01 -1.04 -14.48
CA LYS A 146 19.95 0.41 -14.70
C LYS A 146 18.72 0.86 -15.47
N THR A 147 17.84 -0.06 -15.89
CA THR A 147 16.70 0.24 -16.75
C THR A 147 15.39 0.15 -15.99
N CYS A 148 14.54 1.15 -16.15
CA CYS A 148 13.21 1.23 -15.58
C CYS A 148 12.12 1.24 -16.64
N PHE A 149 10.95 0.74 -16.26
CA PHE A 149 9.77 0.68 -17.08
C PHE A 149 8.56 1.17 -16.28
N LYS A 150 7.65 1.88 -16.96
CA LYS A 150 6.27 2.02 -16.52
C LYS A 150 5.47 0.90 -17.14
N VAL A 151 4.74 0.15 -16.32
CA VAL A 151 3.89 -0.94 -16.75
C VAL A 151 2.46 -0.63 -16.33
N GLU A 152 1.54 -0.63 -17.30
CA GLU A 152 0.11 -0.61 -17.04
C GLU A 152 -0.32 -2.05 -16.74
N ASN A 153 -0.96 -2.27 -15.60
CA ASN A 153 -1.51 -3.57 -15.25
C ASN A 153 -2.99 -3.43 -14.90
N ARG A 154 -3.83 -4.29 -15.48
CA ARG A 154 -5.28 -4.29 -15.20
C ARG A 154 -5.66 -5.38 -14.24
N TRP A 155 -6.56 -5.07 -13.33
CA TRP A 155 -7.15 -6.02 -12.41
C TRP A 155 -8.00 -7.05 -13.16
N THR A 156 -7.90 -8.31 -12.75
CA THR A 156 -8.58 -9.45 -13.38
C THR A 156 -9.45 -10.24 -12.39
N GLY A 157 -9.67 -9.72 -11.18
CA GLY A 157 -10.38 -10.40 -10.10
C GLY A 157 -9.49 -11.29 -9.22
N PHE A 158 -8.35 -11.77 -9.73
CA PHE A 158 -7.40 -12.60 -8.96
C PHE A 158 -5.94 -12.17 -9.14
N GLY A 159 -5.71 -10.91 -9.53
CA GLY A 159 -4.39 -10.35 -9.76
C GLY A 159 -4.35 -9.37 -10.93
N PHE A 160 -3.13 -8.97 -11.29
CA PHE A 160 -2.89 -7.95 -12.30
C PHE A 160 -2.27 -8.56 -13.56
N MET A 161 -2.82 -8.21 -14.72
CA MET A 161 -2.27 -8.61 -16.02
C MET A 161 -1.63 -7.39 -16.70
N PRO A 162 -0.38 -7.48 -17.17
CA PRO A 162 0.28 -6.38 -17.87
C PRO A 162 -0.41 -6.12 -19.22
N VAL A 163 -0.73 -4.86 -19.48
CA VAL A 163 -1.36 -4.40 -20.72
C VAL A 163 -0.34 -3.71 -21.62
N SER A 164 0.45 -2.82 -21.04
CA SER A 164 1.47 -2.06 -21.77
C SER A 164 2.73 -1.92 -20.93
N ARG A 165 3.88 -1.84 -21.60
CA ARG A 165 5.19 -1.60 -20.98
C ARG A 165 5.95 -0.58 -21.80
N THR A 166 6.32 0.52 -21.15
CA THR A 166 7.08 1.60 -21.77
C THR A 166 8.33 1.86 -20.95
N ARG A 167 9.49 1.94 -21.61
CA ARG A 167 10.74 2.33 -20.92
C ARG A 167 10.57 3.72 -20.31
N ASP A 168 11.10 3.91 -19.11
CA ASP A 168 11.11 5.19 -18.41
C ASP A 168 12.56 5.66 -18.19
N PRO A 169 13.18 6.33 -19.18
CA PRO A 169 14.56 6.80 -19.09
C PRO A 169 14.77 7.79 -17.94
N SER A 170 13.72 8.49 -17.48
CA SER A 170 13.83 9.44 -16.36
C SER A 170 14.15 8.77 -15.03
N ARG A 171 13.93 7.45 -14.93
CA ARG A 171 14.17 6.63 -13.74
C ARG A 171 15.39 5.72 -13.89
N ASP A 172 16.03 5.71 -15.06
CA ASP A 172 17.25 4.93 -15.29
C ASP A 172 18.37 5.45 -14.37
N ARG A 173 19.14 4.53 -13.78
CA ARG A 173 20.33 4.96 -13.00
C ARG A 173 21.47 5.28 -13.96
N PRO A 174 22.20 6.39 -13.76
CA PRO A 174 23.40 6.66 -14.55
C PRO A 174 24.42 5.53 -14.40
N ALA A 175 25.24 5.33 -15.42
CA ALA A 175 26.40 4.46 -15.27
C ALA A 175 27.33 5.08 -14.22
N ALA A 176 27.72 4.29 -13.21
CA ALA A 176 28.82 4.67 -12.34
C ALA A 176 30.07 4.82 -13.22
N TRP A 177 30.72 5.99 -13.13
CA TRP A 177 32.02 6.28 -13.73
C TRP A 177 33.12 5.66 -12.88
#